data_AF-A0A2V9MLA4-F1
#
_entry.id   AF-A0A2V9MLA4-F1
#
_cell.length_a   1.000
_cell.length_b   1.000
_cell.length_c   1.000
_cell.angle_alpha   90.00
_cell.angle_beta   90.00
_cell.angle_gamma   90.00
#
_symmetry.space_group_name_H-M   'P 1'
#
loop_
_entity.id
_entity.type
_entity.pdbx_description
1 polymer ?
#
loop_
_entity_poly.entity_id
_entity_poly.type
_entity_poly.pdbx_seq_one_letter_code
_entity_poly.pdbx_strand_id
1 'polypeptide(L)'
;MPAGYSKRTLTEKLGIKEHTKIIFLNAPSGYTRILELPKDIILTKNLSGPLDFIQFFAQEKKELETSIGDLKQELSRKGTLWIFGSPGQNVPPR
;
A
#
# COMPACT_ATOMS: atom_id res chain seq x y z
N MET A 1 21.34 5.94 -25.71
CA MET A 1 20.09 6.70 -25.89
C MET A 1 19.04 6.10 -24.96
N PRO A 2 18.74 6.66 -23.78
CA PRO A 2 17.78 6.02 -22.88
C PRO A 2 16.35 6.31 -23.36
N ALA A 3 15.56 5.23 -23.42
CA ALA A 3 14.15 5.23 -23.81
C ALA A 3 13.35 6.26 -22.99
N GLY A 4 12.53 7.04 -23.70
CA GLY A 4 11.64 8.04 -23.13
C GLY A 4 10.52 7.42 -22.29
N TYR A 5 10.81 7.00 -21.07
CA TYR A 5 9.79 6.80 -20.07
C TYR A 5 9.42 8.16 -19.51
N SER A 6 8.31 8.69 -20.04
CA SER A 6 7.47 9.76 -19.49
C SER A 6 8.03 10.42 -18.22
N LYS A 7 8.43 11.69 -18.31
CA LYS A 7 8.94 12.53 -17.21
C LYS A 7 8.03 12.68 -15.99
N ARG A 8 6.87 12.00 -15.96
CA ARG A 8 6.02 11.90 -14.77
C ARG A 8 6.35 10.61 -14.05
N THR A 9 6.79 10.75 -12.80
CA THR A 9 7.03 9.59 -11.93
C THR A 9 5.77 8.73 -11.86
N LEU A 10 5.92 7.41 -11.71
CA LEU A 10 4.77 6.48 -11.61
C LEU A 10 3.75 6.94 -10.55
N THR A 11 4.24 7.63 -9.53
CA THR A 11 3.49 8.24 -8.45
C THR A 11 2.58 9.39 -8.88
N GLU A 12 3.01 10.24 -9.83
CA GLU A 12 2.13 11.24 -10.45
C GLU A 12 1.02 10.58 -11.28
N LYS A 13 1.30 9.43 -11.91
CA LYS A 13 0.29 8.63 -12.61
C LYS A 13 -0.70 7.95 -11.66
N LEU A 14 -0.24 7.54 -10.48
CA LEU A 14 -1.06 6.96 -9.41
C LEU A 14 -1.86 8.02 -8.62
N GLY A 15 -1.64 9.32 -8.87
CA GLY A 15 -2.31 10.40 -8.15
C GLY A 15 -1.81 10.60 -6.71
N ILE A 16 -0.65 10.01 -6.37
CA ILE A 16 -0.01 10.14 -5.08
C ILE A 16 0.70 11.48 -5.05
N LYS A 17 0.24 12.36 -4.17
CA LYS A 17 0.81 13.69 -3.99
C LYS A 17 1.99 13.67 -3.03
N GLU A 18 2.81 14.69 -3.10
CA GLU A 18 3.75 15.03 -2.05
C GLU A 18 2.96 15.21 -0.73
N HIS A 19 3.56 14.83 0.40
CA HIS A 19 2.99 14.80 1.75
C HIS A 19 1.83 13.80 1.96
N THR A 20 1.63 12.85 1.05
CA THR A 20 0.66 11.76 1.23
C THR A 20 1.15 10.80 2.32
N LYS A 21 0.29 10.48 3.29
CA LYS A 21 0.57 9.42 4.25
C LYS A 21 0.26 8.06 3.65
N ILE A 22 1.29 7.22 3.57
CA ILE A 22 1.22 5.90 2.96
C ILE A 22 1.63 4.85 4.00
N ILE A 23 0.86 3.78 4.08
CA ILE A 23 1.23 2.59 4.85
C ILE A 23 1.24 1.35 3.96
N PHE A 24 2.23 0.50 4.19
CA PHE A 24 2.31 -0.83 3.59
C PHE A 24 2.27 -1.86 4.72
N LEU A 25 1.22 -2.67 4.75
CA LEU A 25 1.00 -3.69 5.76
C LEU A 25 1.21 -5.07 5.16
N ASN A 26 1.96 -5.93 5.84
CA ASN A 26 2.35 -7.25 5.35
C ASN A 26 3.09 -7.23 4.00
N ALA A 27 3.67 -6.09 3.62
CA ALA A 27 4.43 -6.00 2.39
C ALA A 27 5.73 -6.81 2.48
N PRO A 28 6.14 -7.50 1.40
CA PRO A 28 7.39 -8.25 1.38
C PRO A 28 8.60 -7.32 1.58
N SER A 29 9.62 -7.84 2.25
CA SER A 29 10.87 -7.13 2.51
C SER A 29 11.46 -6.56 1.22
N GLY A 30 11.66 -5.25 1.16
CA GLY A 30 12.21 -4.57 -0.03
C GLY A 30 11.16 -4.07 -1.03
N TYR A 31 9.86 -4.28 -0.80
CA TYR A 31 8.80 -3.75 -1.66
C TYR A 31 8.89 -2.23 -1.87
N THR A 32 9.13 -1.48 -0.80
CA THR A 32 9.32 -0.03 -0.83
C THR A 32 10.59 0.43 -1.54
N ARG A 33 11.56 -0.46 -1.76
CA ARG A 33 12.79 -0.18 -2.52
C ARG A 33 12.57 -0.37 -4.02
N ILE A 34 11.64 -1.26 -4.39
CA ILE A 34 11.25 -1.53 -5.78
C ILE A 34 10.27 -0.46 -6.26
N LEU A 35 9.37 0.01 -5.37
CA LEU A 35 8.57 1.19 -5.64
C LEU A 35 9.45 2.43 -5.58
N GLU A 36 9.64 3.11 -6.70
CA GLU A 36 10.21 4.46 -6.74
C GLU A 36 9.22 5.46 -6.13
N LEU A 37 9.14 5.47 -4.80
CA LEU A 37 8.32 6.41 -4.04
C LEU A 37 8.93 7.82 -4.13
N PRO A 38 8.10 8.89 -4.20
CA PRO A 38 8.58 10.27 -4.14
C PRO A 38 9.29 10.52 -2.81
N LYS A 39 10.24 11.47 -2.81
CA LYS A 39 10.96 11.82 -1.58
C LYS A 39 10.05 12.41 -0.49
N ASP A 40 8.96 13.06 -0.88
CA ASP A 40 8.08 13.81 0.03
C ASP A 40 6.87 13.01 0.53
N ILE A 41 6.87 11.68 0.45
CA ILE A 41 5.81 10.85 1.05
C ILE A 41 6.10 10.49 2.50
N ILE A 42 5.03 10.38 3.29
CA ILE A 42 5.14 10.00 4.70
C ILE A 42 4.88 8.50 4.81
N LEU A 43 5.95 7.71 4.80
CA LEU A 43 5.88 6.27 5.01
C LEU A 43 5.70 5.98 6.51
N THR A 44 4.50 5.57 6.92
CA THR A 44 4.28 5.09 8.29
C THR A 44 4.42 3.58 8.36
N LYS A 45 4.87 3.08 9.51
CA LYS A 45 4.86 1.65 9.87
C LYS A 45 3.67 1.28 10.76
N ASN A 46 3.02 2.28 11.33
CA ASN A 46 1.87 2.10 12.22
C ASN A 46 0.61 2.62 11.53
N LEU A 47 -0.49 1.89 11.70
CA LEU A 47 -1.81 2.31 11.29
C LEU A 47 -2.24 3.48 12.20
N SER A 48 -1.89 4.69 11.79
CA SER A 48 -2.14 5.91 12.55
C SER A 48 -2.58 7.02 11.62
N GLY A 49 -3.86 7.35 11.71
CA GLY A 49 -4.59 8.17 10.77
C GLY A 49 -4.29 9.67 10.83
N PRO A 50 -4.92 10.43 9.93
CA PRO A 50 -5.63 9.95 8.74
C PRO A 50 -4.65 9.53 7.64
N LEU A 51 -4.82 8.35 7.06
CA LEU A 51 -3.97 7.79 6.00
C LEU A 51 -4.60 8.06 4.63
N ASP A 52 -3.82 8.59 3.70
CA ASP A 52 -4.29 8.89 2.34
C ASP A 52 -4.13 7.69 1.40
N PHE A 53 -3.19 6.80 1.67
CA PHE A 53 -3.02 5.56 0.92
C PHE A 53 -2.69 4.40 1.85
N ILE A 54 -3.47 3.33 1.74
CA ILE A 54 -3.26 2.12 2.53
C ILE A 54 -3.09 0.97 1.56
N GLN A 55 -1.95 0.30 1.62
CA GLN A 55 -1.70 -0.93 0.89
C GLN A 55 -1.61 -2.10 1.85
N PHE A 56 -2.63 -2.94 1.84
CA PHE A 56 -2.76 -4.08 2.72
C PHE A 56 -2.55 -5.38 1.94
N PHE A 57 -1.53 -6.15 2.30
CA PHE A 57 -1.26 -7.47 1.73
C PHE A 57 -1.89 -8.54 2.63
N ALA A 58 -3.15 -8.88 2.34
CA ALA A 58 -3.85 -9.92 3.07
C ALA A 58 -3.28 -11.30 2.72
N GLN A 59 -2.83 -12.05 3.73
CA GLN A 59 -2.45 -13.45 3.55
C GLN A 59 -3.68 -14.37 3.57
N GLU A 60 -4.67 -14.02 4.38
CA GLU A 60 -5.90 -14.78 4.55
C GLU A 60 -7.13 -13.86 4.54
N LYS A 61 -8.28 -14.41 4.11
CA LYS A 61 -9.55 -13.68 4.08
C LYS A 61 -9.97 -13.21 5.49
N LYS A 62 -9.76 -14.04 6.51
CA LYS A 62 -10.14 -13.74 7.89
C LYS A 62 -9.36 -12.56 8.48
N GLU A 63 -8.08 -12.45 8.12
CA GLU A 63 -7.21 -11.33 8.52
C GLU A 63 -7.72 -10.02 7.91
N LEU A 64 -8.06 -10.05 6.62
CA LEU A 64 -8.66 -8.90 5.95
C LEU A 64 -9.99 -8.51 6.59
N GLU A 65 -10.90 -9.46 6.83
CA GLU A 65 -12.20 -9.18 7.44
C GLU A 65 -12.07 -8.56 8.84
N THR A 66 -11.05 -8.95 9.60
CA THR A 66 -10.76 -8.38 10.91
C THR A 66 -10.13 -6.99 10.79
N SER A 67 -9.16 -6.82 9.89
CA SER A 67 -8.37 -5.58 9.76
C SER A 67 -9.09 -4.48 8.97
N ILE A 68 -10.02 -4.83 8.07
CA ILE A 68 -10.69 -3.85 7.18
C ILE A 68 -11.50 -2.80 7.94
N GLY A 69 -11.97 -3.13 9.15
CA GLY A 69 -12.61 -2.17 10.05
C GLY A 69 -11.63 -1.08 10.47
N ASP A 70 -10.50 -1.47 11.06
CA ASP A 70 -9.44 -0.56 11.50
C ASP A 70 -8.85 0.23 10.32
N LEU A 71 -8.61 -0.45 9.20
CA LEU A 71 -8.08 0.18 7.98
C LEU A 71 -9.01 1.29 7.50
N LYS A 72 -10.34 1.06 7.48
CA LYS A 72 -11.33 2.08 7.08
C LYS A 72 -11.43 3.20 8.10
N GLN A 73 -11.28 2.91 9.39
CA GLN A 73 -11.32 3.90 10.45
C GLN A 73 -10.13 4.87 10.35
N GLU A 74 -8.94 4.35 10.06
CA GLU A 74 -7.73 5.14 9.92
C GLU A 74 -7.56 5.76 8.52
N LEU A 75 -8.35 5.32 7.54
CA LEU A 75 -8.35 5.86 6.17
C LEU A 75 -8.98 7.25 6.13
N SER A 76 -8.27 8.18 5.47
CA SER A 76 -8.77 9.52 5.18
C SER A 76 -10.02 9.46 4.30
N ARG A 77 -10.90 10.47 4.41
CA ARG A 77 -12.15 10.54 3.62
C ARG A 77 -11.94 10.51 2.10
N LYS A 78 -10.76 10.94 1.64
CA LYS A 78 -10.34 10.89 0.22
C LYS A 78 -9.22 9.88 -0.01
N GLY A 79 -8.95 9.04 0.99
CA GLY A 79 -7.90 8.06 0.95
C GLY A 79 -8.26 6.88 0.05
N THR A 80 -7.24 6.19 -0.43
CA THR A 80 -7.39 4.99 -1.27
C THR A 80 -6.87 3.77 -0.53
N LEU A 81 -7.71 2.73 -0.43
CA LEU A 81 -7.34 1.44 0.16
C LEU A 81 -7.13 0.41 -0.94
N TRP A 82 -5.94 -0.15 -1.01
CA TRP A 82 -5.55 -1.22 -1.92
C TRP A 82 -5.35 -2.50 -1.14
N ILE A 83 -6.10 -3.53 -1.52
CA ILE A 83 -6.02 -4.85 -0.90
C ILE A 83 -5.42 -5.80 -1.92
N PHE A 84 -4.28 -6.37 -1.58
CA PHE A 84 -3.64 -7.43 -2.35
C PHE A 84 -3.89 -8.74 -1.63
N GLY A 85 -4.64 -9.64 -2.26
CA GLY A 85 -4.76 -11.02 -1.78
C GLY A 85 -3.58 -11.83 -2.29
N SER A 86 -2.85 -12.48 -1.38
CA SER A 86 -2.05 -13.63 -1.83
C SER A 86 -3.02 -14.71 -2.32
N PRO A 87 -2.84 -15.27 -3.53
CA PRO A 87 -3.61 -16.45 -3.92
C PRO A 87 -3.35 -17.51 -2.86
N GLY A 88 -4.42 -17.94 -2.18
CA GLY A 88 -4.33 -18.77 -0.99
C GLY A 88 -3.36 -19.93 -1.21
N GLN A 89 -2.25 -19.92 -0.48
CA GLN A 89 -1.49 -21.14 -0.26
C GLN A 89 -2.35 -22.02 0.65
N ASN A 90 -3.36 -22.66 0.06
CA ASN A 90 -3.92 -23.89 0.58
C ASN A 90 -2.82 -24.94 0.43
N VAL A 91 -1.84 -24.93 1.34
CA VAL A 91 -0.92 -26.05 1.48
C VAL A 91 -1.71 -27.07 2.29
N PRO A 92 -2.17 -28.18 1.68
CA PRO A 92 -2.84 -29.23 2.45
C PRO A 92 -1.87 -29.73 3.53
N PRO A 93 -2.35 -30.03 4.75
CA PRO A 93 -1.51 -30.64 5.76
C PRO A 93 -1.01 -31.98 5.21
N ARG A 94 0.31 -32.20 5.27
CA ARG A 94 0.91 -33.53 5.07
C ARG A 94 0.65 -34.41 6.27
#